data_AF-A0A9D9LZ89-F1
#
_entry.id   AF-A0A9D9LZ89-F1
#
_cell.length_a   1.000
_cell.length_b   1.000
_cell.length_c   1.000
_cell.angle_alpha   90.00
_cell.angle_beta   90.00
_cell.angle_gamma   90.00
#
_symmetry.space_group_name_H-M   'P 1'
#
loop_
_entity.id
_entity.type
_entity.pdbx_description
1 polymer ?
#
loop_
_entity_poly.entity_id
_entity_poly.type
_entity_poly.pdbx_seq_one_letter_code
_entity_poly.pdbx_strand_id
1 'polypeptide(L)'
;MNAYKKLLILFTMLLSLTFSGCFHGDIGITINEDGSVHNKYRFTGNGFMQREINGLRKQFVSKGEIKEIAQGDTRGFEVEYDYPDIESMAKDKDSLANAHKGKNLGVAKKSGWFFDDYRFDFLMEGDGRDTGGMDADISLLLTMTFPEAAKNHNADMVTPDGKILTWNLLTSIITGQDKSMKADFRIYHKDHIILTGCIAFILILLAILLFVKARSASQSAENSGEGESAETKGFAVPLISKALVIIALLIGIFALYSFKSEATFTEADSIAYVAGQETDKASEDKK
;
A
#
# COMPACT_ATOMS: atom_id res chain seq x y z
N MET A 1 -35.79 -31.04 24.78
CA MET A 1 -34.46 -31.42 24.25
C MET A 1 -33.79 -32.31 25.28
N ASN A 2 -33.65 -33.61 24.98
CA ASN A 2 -33.26 -34.65 25.93
C ASN A 2 -31.81 -34.45 26.42
N ALA A 3 -31.53 -34.81 27.68
CA ALA A 3 -30.22 -34.60 28.32
C ALA A 3 -29.05 -35.22 27.54
N TYR A 4 -29.26 -36.36 26.88
CA TYR A 4 -28.26 -36.98 26.00
C TYR A 4 -27.96 -36.16 24.74
N LYS A 5 -28.92 -35.41 24.18
CA LYS A 5 -28.69 -34.50 23.05
C LYS A 5 -27.87 -33.28 23.47
N LYS A 6 -28.10 -32.75 24.69
CA LYS A 6 -27.28 -31.66 25.25
C LYS A 6 -25.86 -32.13 25.55
N LEU A 7 -25.71 -33.33 26.11
CA LEU A 7 -24.40 -33.93 26.39
C LEU A 7 -23.64 -34.28 25.11
N LEU A 8 -24.32 -34.82 24.08
CA LEU A 8 -23.73 -35.09 22.78
C LEU A 8 -23.30 -33.81 22.08
N ILE A 9 -24.12 -32.75 22.09
CA ILE A 9 -23.75 -31.44 21.51
C ILE A 9 -22.58 -30.82 22.29
N LEU A 10 -22.56 -30.90 23.61
CA LEU A 10 -21.45 -30.41 24.43
C LEU A 10 -20.16 -31.20 24.16
N PHE A 11 -20.26 -32.53 24.01
CA PHE A 11 -19.13 -33.39 23.66
C PHE A 11 -18.65 -33.13 22.23
N THR A 12 -19.53 -32.90 21.27
CA THR A 12 -19.17 -32.57 19.87
C THR A 12 -18.54 -31.18 19.78
N MET A 13 -19.03 -30.21 20.57
CA MET A 13 -18.49 -28.85 20.66
C MET A 13 -17.13 -28.81 21.39
N LEU A 14 -16.94 -29.68 22.39
CA LEU A 14 -15.66 -29.87 23.09
C LEU A 14 -14.66 -30.65 22.23
N LEU A 15 -15.11 -31.61 21.42
CA LEU A 15 -14.28 -32.38 20.49
C LEU A 15 -13.84 -31.53 19.28
N SER A 16 -14.66 -30.54 18.86
CA SER A 16 -14.26 -29.55 17.85
C SER A 16 -13.22 -28.54 18.36
N LEU A 17 -12.99 -28.45 19.67
CA LEU A 17 -11.95 -27.60 20.27
C LEU A 17 -10.60 -28.32 20.45
N THR A 18 -10.52 -29.63 20.18
CA THR A 18 -9.31 -30.46 20.42
C THR A 18 -8.58 -30.91 19.16
N PHE A 19 -8.97 -30.43 17.98
CA PHE A 19 -8.24 -30.65 16.73
C PHE A 19 -7.70 -29.32 16.19
N SER A 20 -6.71 -28.73 16.88
CA SER A 20 -5.97 -27.57 16.35
C SER A 20 -4.80 -28.05 15.49
N GLY A 21 -4.78 -27.60 14.23
CA GLY A 21 -3.96 -28.12 13.13
C GLY A 21 -2.45 -28.06 13.28
N CYS A 22 -1.80 -28.67 12.29
CA CYS A 22 -0.39 -29.08 12.28
C CYS A 22 0.60 -27.90 12.19
N PHE A 23 0.24 -26.80 11.51
CA PHE A 23 1.00 -25.54 11.51
C PHE A 23 0.14 -24.41 10.94
N HIS A 24 0.20 -23.23 11.53
CA HIS A 24 -0.52 -22.03 11.07
C HIS A 24 0.44 -20.85 11.08
N GLY A 25 0.72 -20.31 9.89
CA GLY A 25 1.48 -19.08 9.68
C GLY A 25 0.58 -17.99 9.09
N ASP A 26 0.56 -16.84 9.75
CA ASP A 26 -0.13 -15.63 9.29
C ASP A 26 0.90 -14.50 9.21
N ILE A 27 1.04 -13.95 8.01
CA ILE A 27 1.92 -12.82 7.72
C ILE A 27 1.03 -11.65 7.31
N GLY A 28 0.94 -10.64 8.17
CA GLY A 28 0.19 -9.42 7.93
C GLY A 28 1.12 -8.25 7.62
N ILE A 29 0.86 -7.57 6.50
CA ILE A 29 1.50 -6.30 6.14
C ILE A 29 0.40 -5.25 5.97
N THR A 30 0.39 -4.22 6.80
CA THR A 30 -0.60 -3.13 6.70
C THR A 30 0.10 -1.85 6.30
N ILE A 31 -0.34 -1.26 5.20
CA ILE A 31 0.11 0.03 4.72
C ILE A 31 -0.88 1.09 5.21
N ASN A 32 -0.37 2.07 5.96
CA ASN A 32 -1.17 3.18 6.46
C ASN A 32 -1.26 4.33 5.44
N GLU A 33 -2.18 5.26 5.66
CA GLU A 33 -2.39 6.40 4.75
C GLU A 33 -1.18 7.35 4.66
N ASP A 34 -0.32 7.37 5.69
CA ASP A 34 0.91 8.15 5.72
C ASP A 34 2.12 7.41 5.11
N GLY A 35 1.92 6.17 4.66
CA GLY A 35 2.95 5.32 4.10
C GLY A 35 3.79 4.56 5.13
N SER A 36 3.51 4.67 6.43
CA SER A 36 4.07 3.78 7.43
C SER A 36 3.56 2.35 7.25
N VAL A 37 4.34 1.37 7.72
CA VAL A 37 4.04 -0.05 7.55
C VAL A 37 3.98 -0.73 8.91
N HIS A 38 2.86 -1.39 9.20
CA HIS A 38 2.72 -2.27 10.34
C HIS A 38 2.82 -3.73 9.90
N ASN A 39 3.78 -4.45 10.46
CA ASN A 39 3.93 -5.88 10.22
C ASN A 39 3.50 -6.69 11.42
N LYS A 40 2.82 -7.80 11.13
CA LYS A 40 2.42 -8.79 12.12
C LYS A 40 2.78 -10.17 11.59
N TYR A 41 3.56 -10.91 12.36
CA TYR A 41 3.89 -12.29 12.04
C TYR A 41 3.42 -13.16 13.17
N ARG A 42 2.63 -14.18 12.85
CA ARG A 42 2.14 -15.16 13.81
C ARG A 42 2.37 -16.56 13.28
N PHE A 43 3.15 -17.34 14.02
CA PHE A 43 3.44 -18.73 13.69
C PHE A 43 3.09 -19.62 14.86
N THR A 44 2.27 -20.62 14.63
CA THR A 44 1.83 -21.57 15.65
C THR A 44 1.82 -22.98 15.08
N GLY A 45 2.03 -23.99 15.93
CA GLY A 45 2.00 -25.39 15.51
C GLY A 45 2.08 -26.32 16.71
N ASN A 46 1.96 -27.62 16.45
CA ASN A 46 2.07 -28.65 17.47
C ASN A 46 3.54 -28.88 17.89
N GLY A 47 3.77 -29.86 18.77
CA GLY A 47 5.10 -30.24 19.25
C GLY A 47 6.12 -30.59 18.15
N PHE A 48 5.67 -31.13 17.01
CA PHE A 48 6.53 -31.55 15.91
C PHE A 48 7.16 -30.35 15.19
N MET A 49 6.38 -29.29 14.94
CA MET A 49 6.80 -28.09 14.21
C MET A 49 7.57 -27.07 15.07
N GLN A 50 7.79 -27.36 16.36
CA GLN A 50 8.43 -26.42 17.27
C GLN A 50 9.87 -26.10 16.89
N ARG A 51 10.58 -27.01 16.22
CA ARG A 51 11.97 -26.73 15.79
C ARG A 51 11.99 -25.64 14.72
N GLU A 52 11.11 -25.75 13.74
CA GLU A 52 10.95 -24.83 12.62
C GLU A 52 10.44 -23.47 13.12
N ILE A 53 9.41 -23.48 13.98
CA ILE A 53 8.87 -22.27 14.62
C ILE A 53 9.95 -21.55 15.43
N ASN A 54 10.75 -22.27 16.22
CA ASN A 54 11.86 -21.67 16.97
C ASN A 54 12.99 -21.16 16.05
N GLY A 55 13.16 -21.75 14.88
CA GLY A 55 14.06 -21.25 13.84
C GLY A 55 13.58 -19.90 13.28
N LEU A 56 12.30 -19.81 12.90
CA LEU A 56 11.67 -18.57 12.42
C LEU A 56 11.73 -17.48 13.47
N ARG A 57 11.42 -17.82 14.74
CA ARG A 57 11.46 -16.90 15.88
C ARG A 57 12.77 -16.11 15.95
N LYS A 58 13.92 -16.75 15.71
CA LYS A 58 15.24 -16.12 15.80
C LYS A 58 15.40 -14.93 14.84
N GLN A 59 14.70 -14.93 13.71
CA GLN A 59 14.74 -13.85 12.73
C GLN A 59 14.08 -12.56 13.24
N PHE A 60 13.19 -12.68 14.23
CA PHE A 60 12.39 -11.56 14.73
C PHE A 60 12.84 -11.02 16.10
N VAL A 61 13.81 -11.66 16.76
CA VAL A 61 14.30 -11.27 18.10
C VAL A 61 14.82 -9.83 18.13
N SER A 62 15.39 -9.34 17.03
CA SER A 62 15.91 -7.98 16.90
C SER A 62 14.91 -6.98 16.32
N LYS A 63 13.73 -7.42 15.87
CA LYS A 63 12.76 -6.59 15.14
C LYS A 63 11.67 -6.04 16.05
N GLY A 64 11.20 -6.84 17.02
CA GLY A 64 10.08 -6.46 17.88
C GLY A 64 9.96 -7.36 19.11
N GLU A 65 8.96 -7.05 19.95
CA GLU A 65 8.65 -7.85 21.13
C GLU A 65 7.97 -9.16 20.72
N ILE A 66 8.55 -10.28 21.15
CA ILE A 66 8.01 -11.62 20.86
C ILE A 66 7.00 -12.00 21.95
N LYS A 67 5.73 -12.16 21.56
CA LYS A 67 4.65 -12.67 22.40
C LYS A 67 4.51 -14.17 22.19
N GLU A 68 4.75 -14.95 23.25
CA GLU A 68 4.58 -16.41 23.20
C GLU A 68 3.09 -16.76 23.15
N ILE A 69 2.74 -17.74 22.31
CA ILE A 69 1.40 -18.29 22.20
C ILE A 69 1.44 -19.73 22.72
N ALA A 70 0.59 -20.04 23.68
CA ALA A 70 0.34 -21.40 24.16
C ALA A 70 -1.17 -21.62 24.31
N GLN A 71 -1.75 -22.47 23.45
CA GLN A 71 -3.17 -22.80 23.46
C GLN A 71 -3.33 -24.31 23.21
N GLY A 72 -3.72 -25.07 24.22
CA GLY A 72 -3.78 -26.53 24.12
C GLY A 72 -2.39 -27.15 23.85
N ASP A 73 -2.30 -27.99 22.82
CA ASP A 73 -1.02 -28.57 22.34
C ASP A 73 -0.30 -27.68 21.32
N THR A 74 -0.90 -26.55 20.95
CA THR A 74 -0.33 -25.61 20.00
C THR A 74 0.54 -24.59 20.74
N ARG A 75 1.78 -24.44 20.28
CA ARG A 75 2.71 -23.40 20.72
C ARG A 75 3.26 -22.61 19.54
N GLY A 76 3.66 -21.38 19.81
CA GLY A 76 4.38 -20.56 18.84
C GLY A 76 4.53 -19.13 19.32
N PHE A 77 4.62 -18.19 18.39
CA PHE A 77 4.85 -16.80 18.73
C PHE A 77 4.10 -15.85 17.80
N GLU A 78 3.89 -14.64 18.29
CA GLU A 78 3.47 -13.48 17.53
C GLU A 78 4.49 -12.36 17.75
N VAL A 79 4.81 -11.64 16.69
CA VAL A 79 5.66 -10.45 16.74
C VAL A 79 5.04 -9.39 15.85
N GLU A 80 5.06 -8.17 16.35
CA GLU A 80 4.59 -6.99 15.66
C GLU A 80 5.70 -5.95 15.68
N TYR A 81 5.91 -5.29 14.55
CA TYR A 81 6.89 -4.20 14.43
C TYR A 81 6.54 -3.30 13.25
N ASP A 82 6.98 -2.05 13.34
CA ASP A 82 6.63 -1.01 12.39
C ASP A 82 7.86 -0.53 11.61
N TYR A 83 7.64 -0.15 10.35
CA TYR A 83 8.55 0.72 9.62
C TYR A 83 7.95 2.13 9.54
N PRO A 84 8.79 3.18 9.64
CA PRO A 84 8.32 4.55 9.49
C PRO A 84 7.75 4.83 8.10
N ASP A 85 8.23 4.11 7.08
CA ASP A 85 7.80 4.23 5.71
C ASP A 85 8.05 2.93 4.91
N ILE A 86 7.36 2.79 3.77
CA ILE A 86 7.54 1.67 2.82
C ILE A 86 8.98 1.53 2.33
N GLU A 87 9.72 2.63 2.19
CA GLU A 87 11.09 2.61 1.67
C GLU A 87 12.04 1.92 2.65
N SER A 88 11.88 2.16 3.94
CA SER A 88 12.61 1.51 5.03
C SER A 88 12.32 0.00 5.06
N MET A 89 11.06 -0.40 4.85
CA MET A 89 10.70 -1.82 4.69
C MET A 89 11.39 -2.44 3.46
N ALA A 90 11.39 -1.74 2.33
CA ALA A 90 11.95 -2.23 1.07
C ALA A 90 13.48 -2.40 1.09
N LYS A 91 14.17 -1.61 1.92
CA LYS A 91 15.64 -1.69 2.10
C LYS A 91 16.06 -2.75 3.11
N ASP A 92 15.11 -3.30 3.87
CA ASP A 92 15.38 -4.33 4.86
C ASP A 92 15.62 -5.69 4.19
N LYS A 93 16.87 -6.14 4.24
CA LYS A 93 17.32 -7.40 3.62
C LYS A 93 16.73 -8.67 4.23
N ASP A 94 16.06 -8.58 5.37
CA ASP A 94 15.38 -9.72 5.98
C ASP A 94 13.86 -9.68 5.75
N SER A 95 13.36 -8.66 5.03
CA SER A 95 11.94 -8.50 4.70
C SER A 95 11.53 -9.29 3.47
N LEU A 96 10.23 -9.62 3.36
CA LEU A 96 9.62 -10.17 2.14
C LEU A 96 9.70 -9.18 0.95
N ALA A 97 9.97 -7.91 1.22
CA ALA A 97 10.07 -6.83 0.24
C ALA A 97 11.36 -6.87 -0.62
N ASN A 98 12.26 -7.82 -0.35
CA ASN A 98 13.51 -7.98 -1.09
C ASN A 98 13.31 -8.19 -2.59
N ALA A 99 14.21 -7.59 -3.38
CA ALA A 99 14.26 -7.77 -4.83
C ALA A 99 15.37 -8.73 -5.24
N HIS A 100 15.08 -9.65 -6.16
CA HIS A 100 16.02 -10.60 -6.73
C HIS A 100 16.11 -10.42 -8.24
N LYS A 101 17.30 -10.06 -8.73
CA LYS A 101 17.52 -9.64 -10.13
C LYS A 101 16.97 -10.67 -11.11
N GLY A 102 16.10 -10.21 -12.01
CA GLY A 102 15.45 -11.05 -13.02
C GLY A 102 14.32 -11.94 -12.51
N LYS A 103 13.99 -11.91 -11.21
CA LYS A 103 12.88 -12.66 -10.63
C LYS A 103 11.74 -11.76 -10.12
N ASN A 104 12.05 -10.70 -9.38
CA ASN A 104 11.02 -9.79 -8.83
C ASN A 104 11.56 -8.38 -8.58
N LEU A 105 10.68 -7.36 -8.58
CA LEU A 105 11.07 -5.97 -8.31
C LEU A 105 11.17 -5.61 -6.82
N GLY A 106 10.65 -6.45 -5.92
CA GLY A 106 10.52 -6.12 -4.50
C GLY A 106 9.46 -5.03 -4.32
N VAL A 107 9.89 -3.81 -4.02
CA VAL A 107 9.03 -2.61 -4.00
C VAL A 107 9.52 -1.62 -5.06
N ALA A 108 8.59 -1.18 -5.91
CA ALA A 108 8.82 -0.08 -6.84
C ALA A 108 7.93 1.12 -6.53
N LYS A 109 8.45 2.33 -6.74
CA LYS A 109 7.77 3.60 -6.41
C LYS A 109 7.90 4.60 -7.55
N LYS A 110 6.81 5.30 -7.87
CA LYS A 110 6.80 6.51 -8.69
C LYS A 110 6.13 7.64 -7.95
N SER A 111 6.91 8.67 -7.61
CA SER A 111 6.39 9.80 -6.85
C SER A 111 5.60 10.75 -7.74
N GLY A 112 4.50 11.28 -7.20
CA GLY A 112 3.64 12.24 -7.90
C GLY A 112 3.19 13.38 -6.98
N TRP A 113 2.65 14.45 -7.59
CA TRP A 113 2.16 15.59 -6.82
C TRP A 113 0.97 15.21 -5.93
N PHE A 114 -0.03 14.51 -6.48
CA PHE A 114 -1.26 14.15 -5.77
C PHE A 114 -1.20 12.81 -5.04
N PHE A 115 -0.31 11.92 -5.46
CA PHE A 115 -0.16 10.59 -4.92
C PHE A 115 1.16 9.98 -5.38
N ASP A 116 1.61 8.99 -4.62
CA ASP A 116 2.68 8.10 -5.02
C ASP A 116 2.06 6.77 -5.50
N ASP A 117 2.50 6.30 -6.67
CA ASP A 117 2.15 4.98 -7.20
C ASP A 117 3.19 3.96 -6.70
N TYR A 118 2.71 2.85 -6.14
CA TYR A 118 3.53 1.75 -5.65
C TYR A 118 3.20 0.44 -6.34
N ARG A 119 4.22 -0.39 -6.52
CA ARG A 119 4.11 -1.80 -6.89
C ARG A 119 4.84 -2.65 -5.87
N PHE A 120 4.10 -3.53 -5.22
CA PHE A 120 4.66 -4.67 -4.53
C PHE A 120 4.74 -5.83 -5.52
N ASP A 121 5.93 -6.39 -5.65
CA ASP A 121 6.25 -7.56 -6.47
C ASP A 121 7.17 -8.46 -5.65
N PHE A 122 6.56 -9.21 -4.74
CA PHE A 122 7.28 -10.09 -3.83
C PHE A 122 7.36 -11.48 -4.45
N LEU A 123 8.39 -12.21 -4.03
CA LEU A 123 8.63 -13.58 -4.46
C LEU A 123 8.86 -14.46 -3.24
N MET A 124 8.09 -15.54 -3.16
CA MET A 124 8.41 -16.64 -2.29
C MET A 124 8.95 -17.77 -3.16
N GLU A 125 10.22 -18.08 -2.99
CA GLU A 125 10.84 -19.21 -3.68
C GLU A 125 10.27 -20.51 -3.14
N GLY A 126 9.92 -21.42 -4.04
CA GLY A 126 9.55 -22.78 -3.67
C GLY A 126 10.80 -23.53 -3.23
N ASP A 127 10.76 -24.14 -2.04
CA ASP A 127 11.90 -24.90 -1.52
C ASP A 127 11.86 -26.38 -1.92
N GLY A 128 10.82 -26.81 -2.63
CA GLY A 128 10.66 -28.15 -3.18
C GLY A 128 10.75 -29.25 -2.13
N ARG A 129 10.44 -28.92 -0.86
CA ARG A 129 10.48 -29.93 0.20
C ARG A 129 9.41 -30.97 -0.10
N ASP A 130 9.86 -32.22 -0.26
CA ASP A 130 8.97 -33.37 -0.21
C ASP A 130 8.33 -33.39 1.18
N THR A 131 7.10 -32.89 1.26
CA THR A 131 6.31 -32.89 2.49
C THR A 131 5.80 -34.29 2.83
N GLY A 132 6.23 -35.34 2.11
CA GLY A 132 6.06 -36.74 2.51
C GLY A 132 4.61 -37.20 2.58
N GLY A 133 3.72 -36.59 1.79
CA GLY A 133 2.29 -36.86 1.86
C GLY A 133 1.66 -36.42 3.18
N MET A 134 2.14 -35.33 3.79
CA MET A 134 1.47 -34.68 4.91
C MET A 134 0.05 -34.23 4.50
N ASP A 135 -0.96 -35.05 4.81
CA ASP A 135 -2.38 -34.68 4.95
C ASP A 135 -2.61 -33.74 6.16
N ALA A 136 -1.65 -32.88 6.43
CA ALA A 136 -1.59 -32.05 7.62
C ALA A 136 -2.33 -30.75 7.37
N ASP A 137 -3.21 -30.39 8.31
CA ASP A 137 -3.88 -29.10 8.42
C ASP A 137 -2.83 -27.97 8.62
N ILE A 138 -2.18 -27.59 7.52
CA ILE A 138 -1.15 -26.56 7.44
C ILE A 138 -1.77 -25.36 6.73
N SER A 139 -1.55 -24.16 7.26
CA SER A 139 -1.87 -22.92 6.57
C SER A 139 -0.70 -21.95 6.64
N LEU A 140 -0.43 -21.27 5.53
CA LEU A 140 0.50 -20.16 5.46
C LEU A 140 -0.11 -19.08 4.57
N LEU A 141 -0.56 -18.00 5.19
CA LEU A 141 -1.25 -16.92 4.52
C LEU A 141 -0.43 -15.63 4.62
N LEU A 142 -0.34 -14.93 3.50
CA LEU A 142 0.12 -13.54 3.46
C LEU A 142 -1.09 -12.65 3.22
N THR A 143 -1.35 -11.73 4.12
CA THR A 143 -2.41 -10.73 4.03
C THR A 143 -1.80 -9.34 3.95
N MET A 144 -2.14 -8.60 2.90
CA MET A 144 -1.78 -7.20 2.75
C MET A 144 -3.02 -6.32 2.86
N THR A 145 -2.95 -5.32 3.73
CA THR A 145 -3.99 -4.29 3.90
C THR A 145 -3.49 -2.97 3.34
N PHE A 146 -4.26 -2.37 2.45
CA PHE A 146 -3.94 -1.11 1.78
C PHE A 146 -4.89 0.00 2.25
N PRO A 147 -4.43 1.28 2.24
CA PRO A 147 -5.27 2.41 2.62
C PRO A 147 -6.43 2.60 1.63
N GLU A 148 -6.22 2.23 0.36
CA GLU A 148 -7.22 2.22 -0.69
C GLU A 148 -7.17 0.93 -1.50
N ALA A 149 -8.24 0.66 -2.25
CA ALA A 149 -8.34 -0.55 -3.06
C ALA A 149 -7.15 -0.67 -4.02
N ALA A 150 -6.54 -1.86 -4.06
CA ALA A 150 -5.48 -2.13 -5.02
C ALA A 150 -6.04 -2.07 -6.45
N LYS A 151 -5.29 -1.45 -7.36
CA LYS A 151 -5.69 -1.28 -8.76
C LYS A 151 -5.54 -2.57 -9.56
N ASN A 152 -4.40 -3.23 -9.38
CA ASN A 152 -4.07 -4.50 -10.02
C ASN A 152 -3.49 -5.43 -8.95
N HIS A 153 -3.83 -6.71 -9.00
CA HIS A 153 -3.22 -7.71 -8.13
C HIS A 153 -3.40 -9.12 -8.68
N ASN A 154 -2.71 -10.08 -8.05
CA ASN A 154 -2.88 -11.51 -8.30
C ASN A 154 -3.25 -12.31 -7.03
N ALA A 155 -3.84 -11.65 -6.04
CA ALA A 155 -4.30 -12.28 -4.79
C ALA A 155 -5.28 -13.43 -5.01
N ASP A 156 -5.21 -14.44 -4.14
CA ASP A 156 -6.10 -15.61 -4.16
C ASP A 156 -7.46 -15.26 -3.54
N MET A 157 -7.48 -14.32 -2.58
CA MET A 157 -8.71 -13.78 -1.96
C MET A 157 -8.62 -12.27 -1.82
N VAL A 158 -9.77 -11.60 -1.94
CA VAL A 158 -9.90 -10.14 -1.90
C VAL A 158 -11.15 -9.76 -1.13
N THR A 159 -11.07 -8.79 -0.23
CA THR A 159 -12.26 -8.24 0.43
C THR A 159 -13.15 -7.46 -0.55
N PRO A 160 -14.45 -7.30 -0.28
CA PRO A 160 -15.37 -6.58 -1.19
C PRO A 160 -14.98 -5.13 -1.49
N ASP A 161 -14.25 -4.48 -0.57
CA ASP A 161 -13.72 -3.11 -0.74
C ASP A 161 -12.37 -3.07 -1.47
N GLY A 162 -11.79 -4.22 -1.81
CA GLY A 162 -10.50 -4.33 -2.51
C GLY A 162 -9.28 -3.93 -1.68
N LYS A 163 -9.44 -3.65 -0.38
CA LYS A 163 -8.37 -3.13 0.48
C LYS A 163 -7.52 -4.24 1.11
N ILE A 164 -8.06 -5.43 1.27
CA ILE A 164 -7.35 -6.57 1.85
C ILE A 164 -7.16 -7.63 0.79
N LEU A 165 -5.90 -7.95 0.53
CA LEU A 165 -5.46 -8.95 -0.43
C LEU A 165 -4.79 -10.11 0.32
N THR A 166 -5.19 -11.35 0.03
CA THR A 166 -4.62 -12.53 0.68
C THR A 166 -4.08 -13.53 -0.35
N TRP A 167 -2.88 -14.03 -0.09
CA TRP A 167 -2.23 -15.10 -0.86
C TRP A 167 -2.05 -16.34 0.02
N ASN A 168 -2.34 -17.50 -0.55
CA ASN A 168 -1.99 -18.79 0.04
C ASN A 168 -0.59 -19.19 -0.44
N LEU A 169 0.35 -19.19 0.50
CA LEU A 169 1.76 -19.46 0.26
C LEU A 169 2.14 -20.94 0.43
N LEU A 170 1.24 -21.73 1.03
CA LEU A 170 1.48 -23.15 1.27
C LEU A 170 1.78 -23.90 -0.04
N THR A 171 1.09 -23.54 -1.12
CA THR A 171 1.27 -24.18 -2.42
C THR A 171 2.73 -24.12 -2.87
N SER A 172 3.46 -23.02 -2.63
CA SER A 172 4.86 -22.91 -3.05
C SER A 172 5.82 -23.78 -2.28
N ILE A 173 5.54 -23.99 -1.00
CA ILE A 173 6.33 -24.92 -0.17
C ILE A 173 6.08 -26.36 -0.63
N ILE A 174 4.81 -26.73 -0.86
CA ILE A 174 4.45 -28.12 -1.17
C ILE A 174 4.82 -28.51 -2.61
N THR A 175 4.56 -27.64 -3.60
CA THR A 175 4.81 -27.95 -5.01
C THR A 175 6.25 -27.63 -5.44
N GLY A 176 6.98 -26.88 -4.63
CA GLY A 176 8.30 -26.35 -4.99
C GLY A 176 8.27 -25.29 -6.08
N GLN A 177 7.10 -24.78 -6.47
CA GLN A 177 6.98 -23.70 -7.45
C GLN A 177 6.97 -22.34 -6.76
N ASP A 178 7.70 -21.38 -7.31
CA ASP A 178 7.71 -20.01 -6.80
C ASP A 178 6.30 -19.37 -6.82
N LYS A 179 5.92 -18.65 -5.74
CA LYS A 179 4.73 -17.77 -5.73
C LYS A 179 5.20 -16.34 -5.89
N SER A 180 4.68 -15.67 -6.91
CA SER A 180 4.77 -14.22 -7.02
C SER A 180 3.52 -13.59 -6.39
N MET A 181 3.71 -12.55 -5.58
CA MET A 181 2.65 -11.77 -4.93
C MET A 181 2.77 -10.33 -5.42
N LYS A 182 1.78 -9.90 -6.22
CA LYS A 182 1.79 -8.61 -6.90
C LYS A 182 0.60 -7.76 -6.52
N ALA A 183 0.84 -6.50 -6.18
CA ALA A 183 -0.19 -5.50 -5.93
C ALA A 183 0.27 -4.11 -6.34
N ASP A 184 -0.55 -3.43 -7.14
CA ASP A 184 -0.38 -2.03 -7.52
C ASP A 184 -1.36 -1.18 -6.71
N PHE A 185 -0.88 -0.15 -6.01
CA PHE A 185 -1.71 0.70 -5.16
C PHE A 185 -1.19 2.13 -5.10
N ARG A 186 -2.00 3.03 -4.54
CA ARG A 186 -1.67 4.45 -4.39
C ARG A 186 -1.73 4.89 -2.95
N ILE A 187 -0.82 5.81 -2.61
CA ILE A 187 -0.92 6.60 -1.39
C ILE A 187 -1.19 8.05 -1.81
N TYR A 188 -2.33 8.59 -1.37
CA TYR A 188 -2.76 9.94 -1.75
C TYR A 188 -2.18 11.01 -0.82
N HIS A 189 -1.56 12.03 -1.40
CA HIS A 189 -1.12 13.23 -0.71
C HIS A 189 -2.33 14.15 -0.49
N LYS A 190 -3.16 13.83 0.51
CA LYS A 190 -4.41 14.56 0.81
C LYS A 190 -4.18 16.07 0.94
N ASP A 191 -3.07 16.47 1.56
CA ASP A 191 -2.68 17.87 1.71
C ASP A 191 -2.46 18.58 0.37
N HIS A 192 -1.76 17.94 -0.57
CA HIS A 192 -1.52 18.50 -1.91
C HIS A 192 -2.80 18.56 -2.74
N ILE A 193 -3.67 17.56 -2.61
CA ILE A 193 -4.99 17.55 -3.27
C ILE A 193 -5.83 18.72 -2.76
N ILE A 194 -5.94 18.88 -1.44
CA ILE A 194 -6.69 19.98 -0.81
C ILE A 194 -6.10 21.33 -1.21
N LEU A 195 -4.78 21.51 -1.10
CA LEU A 195 -4.09 22.74 -1.48
C LEU A 195 -4.38 23.15 -2.92
N THR A 196 -4.27 22.19 -3.85
CA THR A 196 -4.53 22.43 -5.28
C THR A 196 -5.99 22.82 -5.51
N GLY A 197 -6.93 22.14 -4.82
CA GLY A 197 -8.35 22.48 -4.86
C GLY A 197 -8.64 23.90 -4.34
N CYS A 198 -8.04 24.28 -3.21
CA CYS A 198 -8.16 25.62 -2.64
C CYS A 198 -7.61 26.71 -3.57
N ILE A 199 -6.44 26.49 -4.19
CA ILE A 199 -5.86 27.43 -5.15
C ILE A 199 -6.78 27.61 -6.35
N ALA A 200 -7.26 26.52 -6.95
CA ALA A 200 -8.19 26.59 -8.08
C ALA A 200 -9.48 27.35 -7.72
N PHE A 201 -10.03 27.12 -6.52
CA PHE A 201 -11.23 27.80 -6.03
C PHE A 201 -11.00 29.31 -5.83
N ILE A 202 -9.88 29.72 -5.22
CA ILE A 202 -9.53 31.13 -5.02
C ILE A 202 -9.36 31.84 -6.37
N LEU A 203 -8.71 31.20 -7.35
CA LEU A 203 -8.54 31.77 -8.69
C LEU A 203 -9.89 32.02 -9.37
N ILE A 204 -10.84 31.10 -9.23
CA ILE A 204 -12.21 31.26 -9.76
C ILE A 204 -12.94 32.41 -9.05
N LEU A 205 -12.87 32.49 -7.72
CA LEU A 205 -13.49 33.60 -6.97
C LEU A 205 -12.90 34.95 -7.37
N LEU A 206 -11.58 35.05 -7.49
CA LEU A 206 -10.91 36.27 -7.96
C LEU A 206 -11.33 36.63 -9.38
N ALA A 207 -11.43 35.65 -10.28
CA ALA A 207 -11.90 35.88 -11.64
C ALA A 207 -13.32 36.44 -11.68
N ILE A 208 -14.24 35.90 -10.86
CA ILE A 208 -15.63 36.38 -10.73
C ILE A 208 -15.66 37.80 -10.17
N LEU A 209 -14.92 38.08 -9.10
CA LEU A 209 -14.88 39.42 -8.49
C LEU A 209 -14.34 40.48 -9.47
N LEU A 210 -13.28 40.16 -10.20
CA LEU A 210 -12.73 41.03 -11.24
C LEU A 210 -13.70 41.21 -12.41
N PHE A 211 -14.43 40.16 -12.79
CA PHE A 211 -15.44 40.23 -13.82
C PHE A 211 -16.61 41.14 -13.43
N VAL A 212 -17.13 41.00 -12.20
CA VAL A 212 -18.21 41.86 -11.67
C VAL A 212 -17.75 43.32 -11.61
N LYS A 213 -16.54 43.58 -11.09
CA LYS A 213 -15.97 44.94 -11.05
C LYS A 213 -15.77 45.53 -12.44
N ALA A 214 -15.30 44.75 -13.41
CA ALA A 214 -15.15 45.21 -14.79
C ALA A 214 -16.51 45.58 -15.40
N ARG A 215 -17.54 44.78 -15.14
CA ARG A 215 -18.90 45.04 -15.62
C ARG A 215 -19.52 46.29 -15.02
N SER A 216 -19.38 46.50 -13.70
CA SER A 216 -19.90 47.69 -13.03
C SER A 216 -19.18 48.97 -13.50
N ALA A 217 -17.86 48.91 -13.73
CA ALA A 217 -17.09 50.05 -14.22
C ALA A 217 -17.46 50.43 -15.67
N SER A 218 -17.72 49.44 -16.53
CA SER A 218 -18.18 49.65 -17.91
C SER A 218 -19.55 50.34 -17.96
N GLN A 219 -20.49 49.95 -17.08
CA GLN A 219 -21.83 50.56 -17.03
C GLN A 219 -21.81 52.01 -16.51
N SER A 220 -20.93 52.32 -15.55
CA SER A 220 -20.78 53.70 -15.06
C SER A 220 -20.15 54.64 -16.09
N ALA A 221 -19.25 54.14 -16.94
CA ALA A 221 -18.60 54.95 -17.99
C ALA A 221 -19.53 55.24 -19.20
N GLU A 222 -20.43 54.32 -19.53
CA GLU A 222 -21.41 54.48 -20.62
C GLU A 222 -22.51 55.50 -20.27
N ASN A 223 -22.88 55.61 -18.99
CA ASN A 223 -23.86 56.59 -18.51
C ASN A 223 -23.32 58.02 -18.32
N SER A 224 -21.99 58.22 -18.28
CA SER A 224 -21.38 59.52 -17.97
C SER A 224 -20.93 60.35 -19.18
N GLY A 225 -21.05 59.83 -20.42
CA GLY A 225 -20.91 60.64 -21.65
C GLY A 225 -19.54 61.32 -21.85
N GLU A 226 -18.49 60.90 -21.16
CA GLU A 226 -17.13 61.43 -21.30
C GLU A 226 -16.26 60.39 -22.01
N GLY A 227 -16.13 60.57 -23.32
CA GLY A 227 -15.09 59.92 -24.11
C GLY A 227 -13.72 60.49 -23.74
N GLU A 228 -12.68 59.68 -23.93
CA GLU A 228 -11.28 60.13 -23.98
C GLU A 228 -10.53 60.21 -22.63
N SER A 229 -10.36 59.07 -21.92
CA SER A 229 -9.14 58.72 -21.15
C SER A 229 -9.20 57.34 -20.45
N ALA A 230 -10.07 56.41 -20.88
CA ALA A 230 -10.27 55.12 -20.21
C ALA A 230 -9.61 53.92 -20.91
N GLU A 231 -8.86 54.15 -21.99
CA GLU A 231 -8.52 53.09 -22.97
C GLU A 231 -7.48 52.07 -22.47
N THR A 232 -6.61 52.43 -21.52
CA THR A 232 -5.55 51.52 -21.04
C THR A 232 -5.89 50.78 -19.73
N LYS A 233 -6.82 51.29 -18.92
CA LYS A 233 -7.23 50.66 -17.64
C LYS A 233 -8.49 49.80 -17.77
N GLY A 234 -9.36 50.06 -18.76
CA GLY A 234 -10.60 49.30 -18.98
C GLY A 234 -10.39 47.91 -19.62
N PHE A 235 -9.32 47.72 -20.40
CA PHE A 235 -9.10 46.48 -21.17
C PHE A 235 -8.32 45.40 -20.40
N ALA A 236 -7.46 45.77 -19.46
CA ALA A 236 -6.59 44.83 -18.74
C ALA A 236 -7.37 43.93 -17.76
N VAL A 237 -8.36 44.48 -17.04
CA VAL A 237 -9.14 43.75 -16.02
C VAL A 237 -9.92 42.55 -16.60
N PRO A 238 -10.68 42.67 -17.71
CA PRO A 238 -11.36 41.52 -18.30
C PRO A 238 -10.38 40.48 -18.88
N LEU A 239 -9.21 40.90 -19.37
CA LEU A 239 -8.16 39.98 -19.84
C LEU A 239 -7.59 39.15 -18.68
N ILE A 240 -7.29 39.80 -17.55
CA ILE A 240 -6.79 39.15 -16.33
C ILE A 240 -7.84 38.17 -15.79
N SER A 241 -9.12 38.57 -15.72
CA SER A 241 -10.19 37.68 -15.29
C SER A 241 -10.27 36.41 -16.14
N LYS A 242 -10.21 36.54 -17.47
CA LYS A 242 -10.18 35.38 -18.39
C LYS A 242 -8.94 34.52 -18.18
N ALA A 243 -7.77 35.13 -18.01
CA ALA A 243 -6.53 34.41 -17.76
C ALA A 243 -6.59 33.57 -16.48
N LEU A 244 -7.17 34.11 -15.39
CA LEU A 244 -7.36 33.36 -14.14
C LEU A 244 -8.27 32.14 -14.32
N VAL A 245 -9.36 32.27 -15.10
CA VAL A 245 -10.22 31.12 -15.42
C VAL A 245 -9.46 30.07 -16.22
N ILE A 246 -8.68 30.48 -17.22
CA ILE A 246 -7.86 29.57 -18.03
C ILE A 246 -6.86 28.82 -17.13
N ILE A 247 -6.18 29.51 -16.22
CA ILE A 247 -5.24 28.88 -15.28
C ILE A 247 -5.97 27.87 -14.38
N ALA A 248 -7.13 28.22 -13.83
CA ALA A 248 -7.92 27.29 -13.01
C ALA A 248 -8.36 26.04 -13.81
N LEU A 249 -8.74 26.20 -15.09
CA LEU A 249 -9.06 25.08 -15.97
C LEU A 249 -7.84 24.22 -16.26
N LEU A 250 -6.67 24.81 -16.49
CA LEU A 250 -5.41 24.06 -16.69
C LEU A 250 -5.04 23.25 -15.45
N ILE A 251 -5.21 23.81 -14.24
CA ILE A 251 -5.03 23.06 -12.98
C ILE A 251 -5.99 21.87 -12.92
N GLY A 252 -7.27 22.06 -13.28
CA GLY A 252 -8.26 20.99 -13.32
C GLY A 252 -7.91 19.90 -14.33
N ILE A 253 -7.46 20.28 -15.53
CA ILE A 253 -7.01 19.35 -16.57
C ILE A 253 -5.78 18.57 -16.09
N PHE A 254 -4.80 19.24 -15.49
CA PHE A 254 -3.62 18.61 -14.91
C PHE A 254 -4.01 17.58 -13.84
N ALA A 255 -4.88 17.96 -12.90
CA ALA A 255 -5.39 17.05 -11.88
C ALA A 255 -6.07 15.82 -12.49
N LEU A 256 -7.01 16.02 -13.42
CA LEU A 256 -7.70 14.94 -14.12
C LEU A 256 -6.74 14.02 -14.87
N TYR A 257 -5.74 14.58 -15.54
CA TYR A 257 -4.71 13.81 -16.23
C TYR A 257 -3.89 12.99 -15.25
N SER A 258 -3.42 13.59 -14.16
CA SER A 258 -2.67 12.88 -13.12
C SER A 258 -3.49 11.70 -12.58
N PHE A 259 -4.73 11.90 -12.13
CA PHE A 259 -5.54 10.81 -11.58
C PHE A 259 -5.81 9.66 -12.57
N LYS A 260 -5.95 9.97 -13.87
CA LYS A 260 -6.16 8.97 -14.93
C LYS A 260 -4.89 8.29 -15.40
N SER A 261 -3.73 8.91 -15.25
CA SER A 261 -2.47 8.29 -15.65
C SER A 261 -2.21 7.03 -14.83
N GLU A 262 -1.69 5.98 -15.47
CA GLU A 262 -1.27 4.74 -14.82
C GLU A 262 0.24 4.65 -14.84
N ALA A 263 0.83 4.27 -13.70
CA ALA A 263 2.26 4.09 -13.60
C ALA A 263 2.68 2.77 -14.29
N THR A 264 3.67 2.86 -15.16
CA THR A 264 4.41 1.71 -15.67
C THR A 264 5.72 1.59 -14.92
N PHE A 265 5.94 0.48 -14.22
CA PHE A 265 7.15 0.26 -13.42
C PHE A 265 8.22 -0.49 -14.20
N THR A 266 9.47 -0.10 -13.99
CA THR A 266 10.68 -0.69 -14.54
C THR A 266 11.66 -1.05 -13.41
N GLU A 267 12.76 -1.73 -13.73
CA GLU A 267 13.80 -2.05 -12.72
C GLU A 267 14.39 -0.80 -12.05
N ALA A 268 14.46 0.33 -12.76
CA ALA A 268 14.97 1.59 -12.22
C ALA A 268 14.04 2.21 -11.17
N ASP A 269 12.78 1.79 -11.12
CA ASP A 269 11.81 2.26 -10.13
C ASP A 269 11.84 1.43 -8.83
N SER A 270 12.60 0.32 -8.81
CA SER A 270 12.74 -0.54 -7.63
C SER A 270 13.64 0.08 -6.58
N ILE A 271 13.11 0.23 -5.37
CA ILE A 271 13.82 0.80 -4.23
C ILE A 271 15.03 -0.08 -3.84
N ALA A 272 14.82 -1.40 -3.81
CA ALA A 272 15.84 -2.34 -3.37
C ALA A 272 17.01 -2.45 -4.37
N TYR A 273 16.75 -2.44 -5.69
CA TYR A 273 17.83 -2.47 -6.69
C TYR A 273 18.67 -1.20 -6.67
N VAL A 274 18.03 -0.03 -6.56
CA VAL A 274 18.74 1.25 -6.49
C VAL A 274 19.63 1.31 -5.26
N ALA A 275 19.11 0.91 -4.09
CA ALA A 275 19.88 0.87 -2.85
C ALA A 275 21.08 -0.10 -2.93
N GLY A 276 20.92 -1.27 -3.55
CA GLY A 276 22.00 -2.24 -3.76
C GLY A 276 23.14 -1.70 -4.63
N GLN A 277 22.82 -0.98 -5.71
CA GLN A 277 23.84 -0.38 -6.58
C GLN A 277 24.63 0.75 -5.92
N GLU A 278 23.99 1.53 -5.04
CA GLU A 278 24.68 2.59 -4.28
C GLU A 278 25.69 2.00 -3.29
N THR A 279 25.36 0.87 -2.65
CA THR A 279 26.28 0.19 -1.74
C THR A 279 27.49 -0.43 -2.44
N ASP A 280 27.30 -0.97 -3.64
CA ASP A 280 28.39 -1.56 -4.42
C ASP A 280 29.37 -0.47 -4.90
N LYS A 281 28.87 0.66 -5.41
CA LYS A 281 29.70 1.82 -5.79
C LYS A 281 30.49 2.40 -4.62
N ALA A 282 29.86 2.55 -3.45
CA ALA A 282 30.53 3.05 -2.24
C ALA A 282 31.62 2.10 -1.71
N SER A 283 31.61 0.83 -2.11
CA SER A 283 32.65 -0.15 -1.79
C SER A 283 33.81 -0.14 -2.78
N GLU A 284 33.55 0.23 -4.04
CA GLU A 284 34.57 0.40 -5.08
C GLU A 284 35.38 1.68 -4.90
N ASP A 285 34.75 2.79 -4.50
CA ASP A 285 35.44 4.07 -4.23
C ASP A 285 36.32 4.03 -2.95
N LYS A 286 36.26 2.96 -2.17
CA LYS A 286 37.10 2.72 -0.98
C LYS A 286 38.26 1.75 -1.22
N LYS A 287 38.46 1.29 -2.46
CA LYS A 287 39.64 0.51 -2.88
C LYS A 287 40.63 1.37 -3.65
#